data_AF-A0A6P6XMR4-F1
#
_entry.id   AF-A0A6P6XMR4-F1
#
_cell.length_a   1.000
_cell.length_b   1.000
_cell.length_c   1.000
_cell.angle_alpha   90.00
_cell.angle_beta   90.00
_cell.angle_gamma   90.00
#
_symmetry.space_group_name_H-M   'P 1'
#
loop_
_entity.id
_entity.type
_entity.pdbx_description
1 polymer ?
#
loop_
_entity_poly.entity_id
_entity_poly.type
_entity_poly.pdbx_seq_one_letter_code
_entity_poly.pdbx_strand_id
1 'polypeptide(L)'
;MANLLRTVYVRRAMMMNPTLFKYTAMRALSAAPAAKPNPHGWKSWKEIPDSALPPCPDPTNPLYELDQYKNIQKKRIWYQMNPHIPIYLREGTKDKIVVSLYAFMLFSLLSYEYYLIITKVAV
;
A
#
# COMPACT_ATOMS: atom_id res chain seq x y z
N MET A 1 -11.01 23.25 -33.37
CA MET A 1 -12.27 23.33 -32.60
C MET A 1 -12.86 21.97 -32.18
N ALA A 2 -12.65 20.86 -32.91
CA ALA A 2 -13.25 19.56 -32.58
C ALA A 2 -12.78 18.89 -31.26
N ASN A 3 -11.56 19.17 -30.78
CA ASN A 3 -11.02 18.55 -29.55
C ASN A 3 -11.58 19.14 -28.24
N LEU A 4 -12.06 20.37 -28.27
CA LEU A 4 -12.68 21.05 -27.12
C LEU A 4 -14.10 20.51 -26.85
N LEU A 5 -14.85 20.19 -27.90
CA LEU A 5 -16.19 19.62 -27.77
C LEU A 5 -16.14 18.18 -27.23
N ARG A 6 -15.14 17.39 -27.61
CA ARG A 6 -14.93 16.02 -27.08
C ARG A 6 -14.63 16.01 -25.57
N THR A 7 -13.79 16.92 -25.11
CA THR A 7 -13.41 17.02 -23.68
C THR A 7 -14.56 17.53 -22.81
N VAL A 8 -15.38 18.44 -23.32
CA VAL A 8 -16.58 18.92 -22.61
C VAL A 8 -17.67 17.83 -22.54
N TYR A 9 -17.90 17.08 -23.63
CA TYR A 9 -18.87 15.97 -23.63
C TYR A 9 -18.49 14.84 -22.66
N VAL A 10 -17.22 14.46 -22.60
CA VAL A 10 -16.73 13.43 -21.66
C VAL A 10 -16.84 13.89 -20.22
N ARG A 11 -16.50 15.16 -19.91
CA ARG A 11 -16.68 15.73 -18.56
C ARG A 11 -18.15 15.77 -18.14
N ARG A 12 -19.06 16.13 -19.05
CA ARG A 12 -20.51 16.17 -18.77
C ARG A 12 -21.09 14.77 -18.56
N ALA A 13 -20.64 13.77 -19.32
CA ALA A 13 -21.07 12.39 -19.17
C ALA A 13 -20.59 11.77 -17.83
N MET A 14 -19.39 12.13 -17.36
CA MET A 14 -18.89 11.69 -16.04
C MET A 14 -19.66 12.30 -14.87
N MET A 15 -20.22 13.51 -15.02
CA MET A 15 -21.02 14.15 -13.96
C MET A 15 -22.47 13.65 -13.86
N MET A 16 -22.99 12.99 -14.90
CA MET A 16 -24.41 12.59 -14.96
C MET A 16 -24.68 11.11 -14.68
N ASN A 17 -23.65 10.28 -14.48
CA ASN A 17 -23.88 8.84 -14.29
C ASN A 17 -23.06 8.28 -13.11
N PRO A 18 -23.66 8.14 -11.91
CA PRO A 18 -22.97 7.64 -10.73
C PRO A 18 -22.49 6.18 -10.88
N THR A 19 -22.99 5.47 -11.88
CA THR A 19 -22.53 4.11 -12.22
C THR A 19 -21.13 4.13 -12.84
N LEU A 20 -20.84 5.07 -13.75
CA LEU A 20 -19.54 5.18 -14.41
C LEU A 20 -18.40 5.50 -13.43
N PHE A 21 -18.67 6.37 -12.44
CA PHE A 21 -17.70 6.68 -11.37
C PHE A 21 -17.38 5.45 -10.51
N LYS A 22 -18.41 4.64 -10.17
CA LYS A 22 -18.24 3.38 -9.45
C LYS A 22 -17.38 2.39 -10.23
N TYR A 23 -17.58 2.26 -11.54
CA TYR A 23 -16.76 1.37 -12.38
C TYR A 23 -15.31 1.84 -12.51
N THR A 24 -15.05 3.14 -12.63
CA THR A 24 -13.68 3.66 -12.68
C THR A 24 -12.95 3.53 -11.33
N ALA A 25 -13.64 3.74 -10.20
CA ALA A 25 -13.07 3.56 -8.88
C ALA A 25 -12.76 2.08 -8.58
N MET A 26 -13.66 1.15 -8.95
CA MET A 26 -13.40 -0.29 -8.81
C MET A 26 -12.26 -0.78 -9.71
N ARG A 27 -12.12 -0.21 -10.92
CA ARG A 27 -11.03 -0.55 -11.84
C ARG A 27 -9.67 0.00 -11.39
N ALA A 28 -9.66 1.14 -10.71
CA ALA A 28 -8.44 1.68 -10.08
C ALA A 28 -7.97 0.83 -8.89
N LEU A 29 -8.90 0.22 -8.14
CA LEU A 29 -8.58 -0.75 -7.08
C LEU A 29 -8.10 -2.10 -7.62
N SER A 30 -8.49 -2.48 -8.85
CA SER A 30 -8.09 -3.75 -9.48
C SER A 30 -6.79 -3.65 -10.28
N ALA A 31 -6.22 -2.46 -10.46
CA ALA A 31 -4.97 -2.23 -11.19
C ALA A 31 -3.73 -2.38 -10.27
N ALA A 32 -3.82 -3.19 -9.22
CA ALA A 32 -2.62 -3.69 -8.57
C ALA A 32 -1.88 -4.56 -9.60
N PRO A 33 -0.60 -4.28 -9.91
CA PRO A 33 0.15 -5.12 -10.84
C PRO A 33 0.08 -6.56 -10.34
N ALA A 34 -0.36 -7.47 -11.22
CA ALA A 34 -0.40 -8.89 -10.94
C ALA A 34 0.97 -9.29 -10.36
N ALA A 35 0.95 -9.62 -9.06
CA ALA A 35 2.14 -9.98 -8.32
C ALA A 35 2.84 -11.09 -9.10
N LYS A 36 4.08 -10.86 -9.54
CA LYS A 36 4.94 -11.98 -9.89
C LYS A 36 5.02 -12.83 -8.61
N PRO A 37 4.56 -14.09 -8.63
CA PRO A 37 4.61 -14.91 -7.43
C PRO A 37 6.06 -14.99 -6.96
N ASN A 38 6.26 -14.92 -5.64
CA ASN A 38 7.57 -15.09 -5.03
C ASN A 38 8.24 -16.35 -5.64
N PRO A 39 9.36 -16.23 -6.36
CA PRO A 39 9.96 -17.35 -7.08
C PRO A 39 10.42 -18.48 -6.13
N HIS A 40 10.62 -18.16 -4.85
CA HIS A 40 11.04 -19.11 -3.82
C HIS A 40 9.91 -19.60 -2.90
N GLY A 41 8.68 -19.08 -3.04
CA GLY A 41 7.52 -19.54 -2.27
C GLY A 41 7.53 -19.21 -0.77
N TRP A 42 8.50 -18.44 -0.27
CA TRP A 42 8.51 -17.96 1.13
C TRP A 42 7.26 -17.15 1.45
N LYS A 43 6.70 -17.34 2.66
CA LYS A 43 5.53 -16.63 3.18
C LYS A 43 5.90 -15.41 4.02
N SER A 44 7.13 -15.36 4.51
CA SER A 44 7.65 -14.28 5.35
C SER A 44 9.15 -14.08 5.13
N TRP A 45 9.65 -12.86 5.37
CA TRP A 45 11.07 -12.56 5.35
C TRP A 45 11.87 -13.42 6.35
N LYS A 46 11.22 -13.93 7.40
CA LYS A 46 11.84 -14.78 8.41
C LYS A 46 12.20 -16.18 7.89
N GLU A 47 11.52 -16.64 6.83
CA GLU A 47 11.73 -17.96 6.23
C GLU A 47 12.91 -17.97 5.25
N ILE A 48 13.47 -16.80 4.92
CA ILE A 48 14.61 -16.68 4.03
C ILE A 48 15.84 -17.29 4.73
N PRO A 49 16.49 -18.30 4.13
CA PRO A 49 17.69 -18.90 4.72
C PRO A 49 18.87 -17.94 4.62
N ASP A 50 19.80 -18.05 5.57
CA ASP A 50 21.03 -17.22 5.58
C ASP A 50 21.89 -17.45 4.32
N SER A 51 21.78 -18.61 3.68
CA SER A 51 22.46 -18.93 2.42
C SER A 51 21.97 -18.11 1.22
N ALA A 52 20.77 -17.53 1.28
CA ALA A 52 20.24 -16.66 0.23
C ALA A 52 20.71 -15.20 0.38
N LEU A 53 21.46 -14.89 1.44
CA LEU A 53 21.98 -13.55 1.67
C LEU A 53 23.10 -13.23 0.65
N PRO A 54 23.21 -11.96 0.21
CA PRO A 54 24.33 -11.55 -0.61
C PRO A 54 25.66 -11.74 0.14
N PRO A 55 26.76 -11.97 -0.58
CA PRO A 55 28.08 -12.07 0.03
C PRO A 55 28.38 -10.82 0.85
N CYS A 56 29.04 -11.04 1.99
CA CYS A 56 29.41 -9.97 2.90
C CYS A 56 30.30 -8.94 2.19
N PRO A 57 30.02 -7.62 2.26
CA PRO A 57 30.85 -6.60 1.61
C PRO A 57 32.28 -6.56 2.17
N ASP A 58 32.43 -6.82 3.46
CA ASP A 58 33.70 -6.85 4.17
C ASP A 58 33.64 -7.93 5.27
N PRO A 59 34.30 -9.08 5.08
CA PRO A 59 34.26 -10.19 6.02
C PRO A 59 35.02 -9.90 7.32
N THR A 60 35.83 -8.83 7.37
CA THR A 60 36.61 -8.46 8.55
C THR A 60 35.83 -7.60 9.56
N ASN A 61 34.65 -7.10 9.18
CA ASN A 61 33.85 -6.25 10.05
C ASN A 61 32.76 -7.08 10.78
N PRO A 62 32.79 -7.15 12.12
CA PRO A 62 31.86 -7.97 12.91
C PRO A 62 30.40 -7.50 12.83
N LEU A 63 30.15 -6.27 12.36
CA LEU A 63 28.79 -5.75 12.19
C LEU A 63 27.95 -6.59 11.23
N TYR A 64 28.59 -7.25 10.26
CA TYR A 64 27.89 -8.04 9.26
C TYR A 64 27.56 -9.47 9.72
N GLU A 65 28.20 -9.93 10.79
CA GLU A 65 27.88 -11.21 11.42
C GLU A 65 26.67 -11.12 12.35
N LEU A 66 26.33 -9.90 12.81
CA LEU A 66 25.18 -9.64 13.67
C LEU A 66 23.87 -10.11 13.03
N ASP A 67 23.05 -10.79 13.82
CA ASP A 67 21.72 -11.23 13.41
C ASP A 67 20.83 -10.08 12.93
N GLN A 68 21.01 -8.89 13.51
CA GLN A 68 20.31 -7.69 13.08
C GLN A 68 20.61 -7.32 11.63
N TYR A 69 21.87 -7.39 11.22
CA TYR A 69 22.27 -7.11 9.84
C TYR A 69 21.71 -8.15 8.87
N LYS A 70 21.84 -9.45 9.22
CA LYS A 70 21.25 -10.55 8.45
C LYS A 70 19.74 -10.37 8.26
N ASN A 71 19.03 -10.01 9.32
CA ASN A 71 17.59 -9.74 9.28
C ASN A 71 17.22 -8.57 8.36
N ILE A 72 18.03 -7.49 8.37
CA ILE A 72 17.84 -6.36 7.45
C ILE A 72 18.01 -6.81 6.00
N GLN A 73 19.03 -7.62 5.70
CA GLN A 73 19.23 -8.15 4.35
C GLN A 73 18.10 -9.09 3.92
N LYS A 74 17.60 -9.96 4.80
CA LYS A 74 16.41 -10.78 4.53
C LYS A 74 15.19 -9.92 4.21
N LYS A 75 14.92 -8.88 5.00
CA LYS A 75 13.84 -7.92 4.70
C LYS A 75 14.04 -7.26 3.34
N ARG A 76 15.25 -6.86 2.99
CA ARG A 76 15.58 -6.27 1.68
C ARG A 76 15.25 -7.20 0.52
N ILE A 77 15.65 -8.47 0.62
CA ILE A 77 15.35 -9.50 -0.39
C ILE A 77 13.83 -9.69 -0.50
N TRP A 78 13.14 -9.86 0.63
CA TRP A 78 11.69 -9.97 0.68
C TRP A 78 10.99 -8.79 0.00
N TYR A 79 11.53 -7.59 0.20
CA TYR A 79 11.00 -6.33 -0.30
C TYR A 79 11.18 -6.16 -1.80
N GLN A 80 12.27 -6.68 -2.35
CA GLN A 80 12.53 -6.73 -3.79
C GLN A 80 11.67 -7.77 -4.50
N MET A 81 11.38 -8.89 -3.83
CA MET A 81 10.51 -9.95 -4.37
C MET A 81 9.03 -9.56 -4.38
N ASN A 82 8.60 -8.70 -3.45
CA ASN A 82 7.20 -8.28 -3.32
C ASN A 82 7.02 -6.76 -3.52
N PRO A 83 7.37 -6.21 -4.69
CA PRO A 83 7.30 -4.76 -4.93
C PRO A 83 5.87 -4.23 -4.94
N HIS A 84 4.90 -5.10 -5.24
CA HIS A 84 3.48 -4.80 -5.32
C HIS A 84 2.83 -4.57 -3.94
N ILE A 85 3.44 -5.05 -2.85
CA ILE A 85 2.94 -4.86 -1.50
C ILE A 85 3.37 -3.47 -1.02
N PRO A 86 2.44 -2.57 -0.65
CA PRO A 86 2.78 -1.26 -0.10
C PRO A 86 3.65 -1.40 1.15
N ILE A 87 4.56 -0.45 1.37
CA ILE A 87 5.52 -0.48 2.49
C ILE A 87 4.80 -0.61 3.83
N TYR A 88 3.65 0.07 3.98
CA TYR A 88 2.84 0.09 5.19
C TYR A 88 1.93 -1.13 5.40
N LEU A 89 2.02 -2.17 4.55
CA LEU A 89 1.28 -3.44 4.71
C LEU A 89 2.22 -4.66 4.68
N ARG A 90 3.53 -4.43 4.73
CA ARG A 90 4.53 -5.41 4.32
C ARG A 90 4.94 -6.39 5.42
N GLU A 91 4.73 -6.04 6.69
CA GLU A 91 4.82 -6.98 7.82
C GLU A 91 3.54 -7.82 8.00
N GLY A 92 2.57 -7.68 7.10
CA GLY A 92 1.39 -8.54 7.03
C GLY A 92 0.33 -8.15 8.06
N THR A 93 -0.06 -9.09 8.92
CA THR A 93 -1.22 -8.94 9.82
C THR A 93 -1.04 -7.80 10.83
N LYS A 94 0.17 -7.58 11.33
CA LYS A 94 0.45 -6.50 12.28
C LYS A 94 0.16 -5.13 11.67
N ASP A 95 0.69 -4.88 10.49
CA ASP A 95 0.49 -3.64 9.75
C ASP A 95 -0.99 -3.42 9.41
N LYS A 96 -1.71 -4.47 9.01
CA LYS A 96 -3.14 -4.38 8.74
C LYS A 96 -3.92 -3.91 9.96
N ILE A 97 -3.62 -4.44 11.15
CA ILE A 97 -4.27 -4.02 12.40
C ILE A 97 -4.00 -2.54 12.68
N VAL A 98 -2.73 -2.13 12.59
CA VAL A 98 -2.33 -0.73 12.85
C VAL A 98 -3.00 0.23 11.88
N VAL A 99 -2.94 -0.06 10.58
CA VAL A 99 -3.57 0.78 9.54
C VAL A 99 -5.09 0.85 9.73
N SER A 100 -5.72 -0.26 10.08
CA SER A 100 -7.18 -0.30 10.33
C SER A 100 -7.55 0.54 11.55
N LEU A 101 -6.75 0.50 12.61
CA LEU A 101 -6.94 1.30 13.81
C LEU A 101 -6.79 2.80 13.51
N TYR A 102 -5.78 3.19 12.74
CA TYR A 102 -5.64 4.57 12.26
C TYR A 102 -6.82 5.03 11.42
N ALA A 103 -7.27 4.20 10.47
CA ALA A 103 -8.43 4.53 9.64
C ALA A 103 -9.69 4.72 10.50
N PHE A 104 -9.92 3.83 11.46
CA PHE A 104 -11.06 3.94 12.38
C PHE A 104 -11.04 5.25 13.17
N MET A 105 -9.92 5.58 13.80
CA MET A 105 -9.77 6.84 14.55
C MET A 105 -10.02 8.07 13.66
N LEU A 106 -9.49 8.06 12.44
CA LEU A 106 -9.67 9.15 11.49
C LEU A 106 -11.15 9.33 11.10
N PHE A 107 -11.85 8.23 10.80
CA PHE A 107 -13.29 8.27 10.48
C PHE A 107 -14.12 8.74 11.68
N SER A 108 -13.80 8.29 12.89
CA SER A 108 -14.46 8.76 14.11
C SER A 108 -14.28 10.26 14.31
N LEU A 109 -13.06 10.78 14.12
CA LEU A 109 -12.76 12.20 14.22
C LEU A 109 -13.52 13.02 13.17
N LEU A 110 -13.48 12.60 11.91
CA LEU A 110 -14.21 13.27 10.82
C LEU A 110 -15.73 13.28 11.07
N SER A 111 -16.27 12.19 11.59
CA SER A 111 -17.70 12.09 11.93
C SER A 111 -18.07 13.04 13.07
N TYR A 112 -17.20 13.16 14.08
CA TYR A 112 -17.38 14.09 15.19
C TYR A 112 -17.32 15.56 14.75
N GLU A 113 -16.32 15.92 13.94
CA GLU A 113 -16.22 17.26 13.35
C GLU A 113 -17.45 17.60 12.51
N TYR A 114 -17.91 16.66 11.69
CA TYR A 114 -19.12 16.84 10.89
C TYR A 114 -20.36 17.08 11.76
N TYR A 115 -20.50 16.35 12.87
CA TYR A 115 -21.57 16.56 13.84
C TYR A 115 -21.52 17.96 14.48
N LEU A 116 -20.33 18.43 14.85
CA LEU A 116 -20.16 19.78 15.41
C LEU A 116 -20.56 20.85 14.40
N ILE A 117 -20.15 20.71 13.12
CA ILE A 117 -20.50 21.67 12.07
C ILE A 117 -22.02 21.76 11.92
N ILE A 118 -22.72 20.62 11.80
CA ILE A 118 -24.19 20.64 11.67
C ILE A 118 -24.83 21.31 12.89
N THR A 119 -24.44 20.90 14.10
CA THR A 119 -25.12 21.36 15.32
C THR A 119 -24.79 22.79 15.72
N LYS A 120 -23.64 23.33 15.30
CA LYS A 120 -23.19 24.69 15.63
C LYS A 120 -23.40 25.72 14.53
N VAL A 121 -23.53 25.29 13.26
CA VAL A 121 -23.75 26.19 12.11
C VAL A 121 -25.21 26.22 11.67
N ALA A 122 -25.99 25.18 11.96
CA ALA A 122 -27.43 25.14 11.65
C ALA A 122 -28.32 25.73 12.75
N VAL A 123 -27.73 26.37 13.77
CA VAL A 123 -28.40 27.20 14.80
C VAL A 123 -28.03 28.65 14.52
#